data_AF-A0A123TNW9-F1
#
_entry.id   AF-A0A123TNW9-F1
#
_cell.length_a   1.000
_cell.length_b   1.000
_cell.length_c   1.000
_cell.angle_alpha   90.00
_cell.angle_beta   90.00
_cell.angle_gamma   90.00
#
_symmetry.space_group_name_H-M   'P 1'
#
loop_
_entity.id
_entity.type
_entity.pdbx_description
1 polymer ?
#
loop_
_entity_poly.entity_id
_entity_poly.type
_entity_poly.pdbx_seq_one_letter_code
_entity_poly.pdbx_strand_id
1 'polypeptide(L)'
;MRKFFQDLNQEYLETRSSVGEDWLEWLIQRKMTWGMRWGLVGILIFVLQPLTYNPHFLLGCFYIGFLLGLVYVCGQLLFAARFIFRNVRKK
;
A
#
# COMPACT_ATOMS: atom_id res chain seq x y z
N MET A 1 0.23 22.85 -11.53
CA MET A 1 0.33 21.52 -10.87
C MET A 1 1.77 21.15 -10.51
N ARG A 2 2.71 21.01 -11.46
CA ARG A 2 4.10 20.57 -11.15
C ARG A 2 4.85 21.41 -10.09
N LYS A 3 4.75 22.75 -10.18
CA LYS A 3 5.37 23.67 -9.20
C LYS A 3 4.83 23.47 -7.78
N PHE A 4 3.53 23.25 -7.62
CA PHE A 4 2.90 23.04 -6.31
C PHE A 4 3.38 21.76 -5.62
N PHE A 5 3.53 20.67 -6.38
CA PHE A 5 4.08 19.43 -5.84
C PHE A 5 5.58 19.54 -5.52
N GLN A 6 6.34 20.30 -6.30
CA GLN A 6 7.75 20.56 -6.01
C GLN A 6 7.92 21.36 -4.73
N ASP A 7 7.10 22.40 -4.55
CA ASP A 7 7.10 23.26 -3.37
C ASP A 7 6.71 22.48 -2.10
N LEU A 8 5.66 21.65 -2.18
CA LEU A 8 5.26 20.77 -1.07
C LEU A 8 6.31 19.72 -0.71
N ASN A 9 7.03 19.19 -1.69
CA ASN A 9 8.07 18.19 -1.43
C ASN A 9 9.29 18.83 -0.75
N GLN A 10 9.62 20.07 -1.13
CA GLN A 10 10.67 20.83 -0.49
C GLN A 10 10.28 21.22 0.94
N GLU A 11 9.04 21.67 1.15
CA GLU A 11 8.47 21.96 2.48
C GLU A 11 8.47 20.71 3.38
N TYR A 12 8.14 19.54 2.82
CA TYR A 12 8.21 18.26 3.53
C TYR A 12 9.65 17.92 3.99
N LEU A 13 10.64 18.03 3.10
CA LEU A 13 12.03 17.72 3.42
C LEU A 13 12.60 18.64 4.51
N GLU A 14 12.18 19.91 4.53
CA GLU A 14 12.65 20.91 5.48
C GLU A 14 11.98 20.79 6.85
N THR A 15 10.70 20.39 6.89
CA THR A 15 9.92 20.42 8.13
C THR A 15 9.69 19.05 8.76
N ARG A 16 10.02 17.95 8.07
CA ARG A 16 10.06 16.58 8.60
C ARG A 16 10.72 16.55 9.98
N SER A 17 9.97 16.10 11.00
CA SER A 17 10.47 16.06 12.38
C SER A 17 11.25 14.78 12.70
N SER A 18 11.06 13.72 11.91
CA SER A 18 11.64 12.39 12.15
C SER A 18 12.20 11.79 10.86
N VAL A 19 13.30 11.06 10.97
CA VAL A 19 13.93 10.40 9.81
C VAL A 19 13.03 9.32 9.18
N GLY A 20 12.05 8.83 9.93
CA GLY A 20 11.06 7.83 9.49
C GLY A 20 9.62 8.34 9.36
N GLU A 21 9.39 9.66 9.42
CA GLU A 21 8.06 10.22 9.16
C GLU A 21 7.72 9.99 7.68
N ASP A 22 6.61 9.30 7.40
CA ASP A 22 6.15 9.09 6.03
C ASP A 22 5.56 10.39 5.47
N TRP A 23 5.78 10.64 4.18
CA TRP A 23 5.26 11.84 3.49
C TRP A 23 3.75 12.04 3.68
N LEU A 24 3.02 10.92 3.72
CA LEU A 24 1.58 10.89 3.91
C LEU A 24 1.18 11.22 5.35
N GLU A 25 1.97 10.74 6.33
CA GLU A 25 1.78 11.05 7.75
C GLU A 25 2.02 12.52 8.03
N TRP A 26 3.10 13.10 7.50
CA TRP A 26 3.41 14.52 7.61
C TRP A 26 2.27 15.39 7.03
N LEU A 27 1.74 15.02 5.87
CA LEU A 27 0.68 15.77 5.19
C LEU A 27 -0.63 15.73 6.00
N ILE A 28 -1.00 14.56 6.55
CA ILE A 28 -2.17 14.42 7.42
C ILE A 28 -1.98 15.23 8.71
N GLN A 29 -0.79 15.22 9.29
CA GLN A 29 -0.53 15.89 10.55
C GLN A 29 -0.49 17.43 10.43
N ARG A 30 0.05 17.99 9.34
CA ARG A 30 0.29 19.44 9.23
C ARG A 30 -0.62 20.19 8.28
N LYS A 31 -1.10 19.55 7.21
CA LYS A 31 -1.94 20.21 6.20
C LYS A 31 -3.43 19.88 6.34
N MET A 32 -3.80 18.74 6.94
CA MET A 32 -5.21 18.44 7.20
C MET A 32 -5.69 19.01 8.54
N THR A 33 -6.77 19.79 8.47
CA THR A 33 -7.53 20.22 9.65
C THR A 33 -8.29 19.04 10.27
N TRP A 34 -8.70 19.19 11.54
CA TRP A 34 -9.50 18.18 12.23
C TRP A 34 -10.73 17.75 11.41
N GLY A 35 -11.44 18.71 10.80
CA GLY A 35 -12.58 18.44 9.93
C GLY A 35 -12.23 17.66 8.66
N MET A 36 -11.09 17.92 8.03
CA MET A 36 -10.62 17.16 6.86
C MET A 36 -10.23 15.73 7.24
N ARG A 37 -9.64 15.51 8.42
CA ARG A 37 -9.32 14.16 8.92
C ARG A 37 -10.59 13.33 9.15
N TRP A 38 -11.60 13.92 9.81
CA TRP A 38 -12.89 13.25 9.98
C TRP A 38 -13.64 13.06 8.66
N GLY A 39 -13.50 13.98 7.70
CA GLY A 39 -14.00 13.81 6.34
C GLY A 39 -13.36 12.62 5.63
N LEU A 40 -12.04 12.44 5.80
CA LEU A 40 -11.30 11.31 5.23
C LEU A 40 -11.74 9.98 5.86
N VAL A 41 -11.92 9.94 7.19
CA VAL A 41 -12.50 8.79 7.90
C VAL A 41 -13.92 8.50 7.40
N GLY A 42 -14.75 9.53 7.22
CA GLY A 42 -16.11 9.40 6.71
C GLY A 42 -16.15 8.83 5.28
N ILE A 43 -15.25 9.29 4.39
CA ILE A 43 -15.09 8.71 3.05
C ILE A 43 -14.62 7.26 3.14
N LEU A 44 -13.64 6.97 4.00
CA LEU A 44 -13.12 5.63 4.18
C LEU A 44 -14.22 4.68 4.63
N ILE A 45 -15.02 5.06 5.62
CA ILE A 45 -16.18 4.30 6.11
C ILE A 45 -17.24 4.20 5.01
N PHE A 46 -17.61 5.30 4.35
CA PHE A 46 -18.65 5.30 3.33
C PHE A 46 -18.27 4.49 2.08
N VAL A 47 -16.98 4.34 1.77
CA VAL A 47 -16.50 3.49 0.67
C VAL A 47 -16.32 2.05 1.13
N LEU A 48 -15.70 1.81 2.30
CA LEU A 48 -15.45 0.47 2.83
C LEU A 48 -16.72 -0.24 3.31
N GLN A 49 -17.68 0.49 3.87
CA GLN A 49 -18.91 -0.07 4.43
C GLN A 49 -19.79 -0.73 3.36
N PRO A 50 -20.11 -0.11 2.21
CA PRO A 50 -20.81 -0.81 1.14
C PRO A 50 -19.95 -1.89 0.48
N LEU A 51 -18.62 -1.74 0.47
CA LEU A 51 -17.68 -2.76 -0.01
C LEU A 51 -17.73 -4.04 0.85
N THR A 52 -17.79 -3.88 2.16
CA THR A 52 -17.79 -4.99 3.12
C THR A 52 -19.19 -5.56 3.36
N TYR A 53 -20.24 -4.79 3.13
CA TYR A 53 -21.63 -5.25 3.27
C TYR A 53 -22.09 -6.12 2.09
N ASN A 54 -21.47 -6.00 0.92
CA ASN A 54 -21.84 -6.80 -0.24
C ASN A 54 -21.05 -8.14 -0.24
N PRO A 55 -21.73 -9.29 -0.04
CA PRO A 55 -21.06 -10.59 0.09
C PRO A 55 -20.26 -10.98 -1.16
N HIS A 56 -20.68 -10.51 -2.34
CA HIS A 56 -19.95 -10.74 -3.58
C HIS A 56 -18.58 -10.05 -3.63
N PHE A 57 -18.44 -8.91 -2.94
CA PHE A 57 -17.19 -8.16 -2.94
C PHE A 57 -16.17 -8.76 -1.98
N LEU A 58 -16.62 -9.25 -0.80
CA LEU A 58 -15.80 -10.05 0.10
C LEU A 58 -15.26 -11.32 -0.59
N LEU A 59 -16.11 -12.00 -1.37
CA LEU A 59 -15.69 -13.12 -2.22
C LEU A 59 -14.66 -12.68 -3.27
N GLY A 60 -14.87 -11.54 -3.93
CA GLY A 60 -13.90 -10.96 -4.86
C GLY A 60 -12.53 -10.72 -4.22
N CYS A 61 -12.50 -10.11 -3.04
CA CYS A 61 -11.27 -9.91 -2.25
C CYS A 61 -10.60 -11.25 -1.90
N PHE A 62 -11.37 -12.26 -1.52
CA PHE A 62 -10.84 -13.60 -1.25
C PHE A 62 -10.19 -14.22 -2.50
N TYR A 63 -10.86 -14.16 -3.66
CA TYR A 63 -10.31 -14.68 -4.91
C TYR A 63 -9.04 -13.92 -5.36
N ILE A 64 -9.01 -12.60 -5.20
CA ILE A 64 -7.83 -11.79 -5.50
C ILE A 64 -6.67 -12.18 -4.56
N GLY A 65 -6.92 -12.27 -3.26
CA GLY A 65 -5.93 -12.71 -2.28
C GLY A 65 -5.43 -14.12 -2.55
N PHE A 66 -6.32 -15.04 -2.90
CA PHE A 66 -5.99 -16.42 -3.26
C PHE A 66 -5.11 -16.47 -4.52
N LEU A 67 -5.45 -15.71 -5.56
CA LEU A 67 -4.67 -15.64 -6.79
C LEU A 67 -3.26 -15.07 -6.54
N LEU A 68 -3.16 -13.99 -5.76
CA LEU A 68 -1.86 -13.42 -5.35
C LEU A 68 -1.03 -14.42 -4.55
N GLY A 69 -1.64 -15.14 -3.61
CA GLY A 69 -0.99 -16.20 -2.85
C GLY A 69 -0.48 -17.33 -3.74
N LEU A 70 -1.28 -17.76 -4.72
CA LEU A 70 -0.90 -18.79 -5.69
C LEU A 70 0.30 -18.35 -6.55
N VAL A 71 0.26 -17.13 -7.07
CA VAL A 71 1.38 -16.55 -7.84
C VAL A 71 2.64 -16.49 -6.98
N TYR A 72 2.53 -16.09 -5.71
CA TYR A 72 3.66 -16.06 -4.79
C TYR A 72 4.27 -17.45 -4.55
N VAL A 73 3.43 -18.46 -4.28
CA VAL A 73 3.88 -19.84 -4.07
C VAL A 73 4.54 -20.39 -5.34
N CYS A 74 3.95 -20.16 -6.51
CA CYS A 74 4.55 -20.54 -7.80
C CYS A 74 5.92 -19.86 -8.02
N GLY A 75 6.03 -18.57 -7.70
CA GLY A 75 7.31 -17.85 -7.76
C GLY A 75 8.37 -18.46 -6.85
N GLN A 76 8.00 -18.81 -5.62
CA GLN A 76 8.90 -19.48 -4.66
C GLN A 76 9.34 -20.86 -5.15
N LEU A 77 8.42 -21.66 -5.71
CA LEU A 77 8.74 -22.97 -6.28
C LEU A 77 9.72 -22.86 -7.46
N LEU A 78 9.53 -21.89 -8.35
CA LEU A 78 10.46 -21.63 -9.46
C LEU A 78 11.84 -21.20 -8.94
N PHE A 79 11.89 -20.38 -7.89
CA PHE A 79 13.14 -19.96 -7.27
C PHE A 79 13.87 -21.15 -6.62
N ALA A 80 13.14 -21.99 -5.88
CA ALA A 80 13.66 -23.21 -5.27
C ALA A 80 14.17 -24.20 -6.33
N ALA A 81 13.41 -24.42 -7.40
CA ALA A 81 13.82 -25.29 -8.52
C ALA A 81 15.09 -24.77 -9.20
N ARG A 82 15.20 -23.46 -9.44
CA ARG A 82 16.40 -22.83 -9.99
C ARG A 82 17.61 -22.99 -9.07
N PHE A 83 17.41 -22.90 -7.76
CA PHE A 83 18.46 -23.10 -6.76
C PHE A 83 18.97 -24.54 -6.77
N ILE A 84 18.05 -25.52 -6.76
CA ILE A 84 18.39 -26.95 -6.85
C ILE A 84 19.15 -27.24 -8.15
N PHE A 85 18.65 -26.77 -9.30
CA PHE A 85 19.30 -26.99 -10.59
C PHE A 85 20.71 -26.38 -10.66
N ARG A 86 20.93 -25.18 -10.09
CA ARG A 86 22.27 -24.58 -9.98
C ARG A 86 23.22 -25.41 -9.11
N ASN A 87 22.74 -25.99 -8.02
CA ASN A 87 23.56 -26.84 -7.16
C ASN A 87 23.90 -28.18 -7.82
N VAL A 88 22.95 -28.78 -8.54
CA VAL A 88 23.17 -30.03 -9.29
C VAL A 88 24.19 -29.81 -10.42
N ARG A 89 24.12 -28.69 -11.15
CA ARG A 89 25.03 -28.39 -12.27
C ARG A 89 26.44 -27.95 -11.84
N LYS A 90 26.65 -27.65 -10.55
CA LYS A 90 27.95 -27.29 -9.97
C LYS A 90 28.73 -28.49 -9.41
N LYS A 91 28.11 -29.67 -9.37
CA LYS A 91 28.71 -30.93 -8.93
C LYS A 91 29.12 -31.75 -10.15
#